data_AF-A0A7L2X1J6-F1
#
_entry.id   AF-A0A7L2X1J6-F1
#
_cell.length_a   1.000
_cell.length_b   1.000
_cell.length_c   1.000
_cell.angle_alpha   90.00
_cell.angle_beta   90.00
_cell.angle_gamma   90.00
#
_symmetry.space_group_name_H-M   'P 1'
#
loop_
_entity.id
_entity.type
_entity.pdbx_description
1 polymer ?
#
loop_
_entity_poly.entity_id
_entity_poly.type
_entity_poly.pdbx_seq_one_letter_code
_entity_poly.pdbx_strand_id
1 'polypeptide(L)'
;GMAGPLRWLENCLRRTAGDREEDGVSHPVPLVPLSEENEDAMEDRRFRALLRQLGLRPPANEQESFWRIPAALTPQQLRRAAASIAHYSPDPPGSPKGLLEPPRCPQD
;
A
#
# COMPACT_ATOMS: atom_id res chain seq x y z
N GLY A 1 15.86 1.65 -2.43
CA GLY A 1 15.08 2.68 -1.69
C GLY A 1 13.60 2.49 -2.03
N MET A 2 12.62 3.14 -1.37
CA MET A 2 11.21 2.78 -1.62
C MET A 2 10.60 3.29 -2.94
N ALA A 3 11.26 4.18 -3.68
CA ALA A 3 10.68 4.78 -4.88
C ALA A 3 10.38 3.75 -5.99
N GLY A 4 11.28 2.78 -6.22
CA GLY A 4 11.08 1.71 -7.19
C GLY A 4 9.90 0.80 -6.83
N PRO A 5 9.87 0.21 -5.61
CA PRO A 5 8.78 -0.63 -5.15
C PRO A 5 7.42 0.07 -5.11
N LEU A 6 7.38 1.35 -4.74
CA LEU A 6 6.13 2.13 -4.77
C LEU A 6 5.63 2.32 -6.20
N ARG A 7 6.52 2.62 -7.16
CA ARG A 7 6.15 2.70 -8.59
C ARG A 7 5.70 1.34 -9.14
N TRP A 8 6.36 0.26 -8.75
CA TRP A 8 5.96 -1.10 -9.11
C TRP A 8 4.54 -1.40 -8.63
N LEU A 9 4.26 -1.16 -7.34
CA LEU A 9 2.93 -1.37 -6.75
C LEU A 9 1.86 -0.51 -7.42
N GLU A 10 2.14 0.77 -7.68
CA GLU A 10 1.25 1.67 -8.43
C GLU A 10 0.87 1.07 -9.80
N ASN A 11 1.87 0.59 -10.56
CA ASN A 11 1.65 -0.01 -11.87
C ASN A 11 0.87 -1.33 -11.78
N CYS A 12 1.12 -2.18 -10.77
CA CYS A 12 0.33 -3.38 -10.52
C CYS A 12 -1.16 -3.04 -10.34
N LEU A 13 -1.47 -2.06 -9.48
CA LEU A 13 -2.85 -1.66 -9.23
C LEU A 13 -3.54 -1.07 -10.47
N ARG A 14 -2.83 -0.25 -11.26
CA ARG A 14 -3.36 0.32 -12.50
C ARG A 14 -3.64 -0.72 -13.56
N ARG A 15 -2.73 -1.69 -13.74
CA ARG A 15 -2.90 -2.79 -14.69
C ARG A 15 -4.10 -3.64 -14.31
N THR A 16 -4.16 -4.11 -13.06
CA THR A 16 -5.29 -4.90 -12.57
C THR A 16 -6.63 -4.16 -12.67
N ALA A 17 -6.64 -2.82 -12.55
CA ALA A 17 -7.85 -2.04 -12.81
C ALA A 17 -8.28 -2.12 -14.28
N GLY A 18 -7.34 -1.92 -15.21
CA GLY A 18 -7.57 -2.01 -16.64
C GLY A 18 -8.04 -3.40 -17.07
N ASP A 19 -7.35 -4.45 -16.61
CA ASP A 19 -7.70 -5.84 -16.90
C ASP A 19 -9.16 -6.14 -16.48
N ARG A 20 -9.57 -5.69 -15.28
CA ARG A 20 -10.93 -5.88 -14.77
C ARG A 20 -12.00 -5.12 -15.55
N GLU A 21 -11.66 -3.97 -16.14
CA GLU A 21 -12.58 -3.19 -16.97
C GLU A 21 -12.74 -3.81 -18.36
N GLU A 22 -11.67 -4.42 -18.90
CA GLU A 22 -11.68 -5.08 -20.21
C GLU A 22 -12.36 -6.46 -20.16
N ASP A 23 -12.00 -7.30 -19.19
CA ASP A 23 -12.49 -8.68 -19.09
C ASP A 23 -13.88 -8.77 -18.44
N GLY A 24 -14.30 -7.74 -17.68
CA GLY A 24 -15.53 -7.76 -16.88
C GLY A 24 -15.52 -8.78 -15.73
N VAL A 25 -14.39 -9.46 -15.49
CA VAL A 25 -14.22 -10.48 -14.45
C VAL A 25 -13.20 -9.99 -13.42
N SER A 26 -13.52 -10.15 -12.14
CA SER A 26 -12.61 -9.80 -11.04
C SER A 26 -12.12 -11.04 -10.32
N HIS A 27 -10.88 -11.46 -10.59
CA HIS A 27 -10.19 -12.52 -9.85
C HIS A 27 -9.11 -11.93 -8.91
N PRO A 28 -8.72 -12.67 -7.84
CA PRO A 28 -7.57 -12.28 -7.03
C PRO A 28 -6.28 -12.34 -7.85
N VAL A 29 -5.44 -11.30 -7.75
CA VAL A 29 -4.18 -11.19 -8.50
C VAL A 29 -2.99 -11.24 -7.54
N PRO A 30 -2.00 -12.14 -7.73
CA PRO A 30 -0.79 -12.18 -6.89
C PRO A 30 0.16 -11.02 -7.22
N LEU A 31 0.75 -10.42 -6.19
CA LEU A 31 1.88 -9.51 -6.29
C LEU A 31 3.17 -10.32 -6.26
N VAL A 32 3.76 -10.52 -7.44
CA VAL A 32 5.01 -11.26 -7.60
C VAL A 32 6.15 -10.24 -7.75
N PRO A 33 7.03 -10.09 -6.74
CA PRO A 33 8.21 -9.25 -6.85
C PRO A 33 9.25 -9.95 -7.73
N LEU A 34 9.51 -9.41 -8.92
CA LEU A 34 10.42 -10.02 -9.92
C LEU A 34 11.83 -9.41 -9.90
N SER A 35 12.15 -8.64 -8.87
CA SER A 35 13.42 -7.93 -8.75
C SER A 35 13.77 -7.79 -7.28
N GLU A 36 15.06 -7.88 -6.97
CA GLU A 36 15.58 -7.84 -5.59
C GLU A 36 15.06 -6.64 -4.79
N GLU A 37 14.99 -5.45 -5.39
CA GLU A 37 14.46 -4.25 -4.70
C GLU A 37 12.99 -4.41 -4.27
N ASN A 38 12.17 -5.10 -5.06
CA ASN A 38 10.77 -5.37 -4.73
C ASN A 38 10.65 -6.49 -3.69
N GLU A 39 11.56 -7.46 -3.71
CA GLU A 39 11.62 -8.55 -2.72
C GLU A 39 11.98 -7.97 -1.34
N ASP A 40 13.02 -7.15 -1.26
CA ASP A 40 13.42 -6.42 -0.04
C ASP A 40 12.27 -5.56 0.50
N ALA A 41 11.55 -4.86 -0.38
CA ALA A 41 10.38 -4.08 0.02
C ALA A 41 9.25 -4.95 0.61
N MET A 42 9.07 -6.19 0.14
CA MET A 42 8.07 -7.11 0.70
C MET A 42 8.48 -7.63 2.09
N GLU A 43 9.77 -7.53 2.43
CA GLU A 43 10.31 -7.79 3.77
C GLU A 43 10.22 -6.57 4.72
N ASP A 44 10.08 -5.36 4.19
CA ASP A 44 9.92 -4.13 4.96
C ASP A 44 8.56 -4.03 5.67
N ARG A 45 8.58 -3.62 6.95
CA ARG A 45 7.35 -3.50 7.77
C ARG A 45 6.44 -2.36 7.31
N ARG A 46 7.00 -1.24 6.87
CA ARG A 46 6.22 -0.05 6.45
C ARG A 46 5.56 -0.30 5.11
N PHE A 47 6.27 -0.93 4.17
CA PHE A 47 5.70 -1.33 2.89
C PHE A 47 4.56 -2.34 3.09
N ARG A 48 4.73 -3.39 3.91
CA ARG A 48 3.63 -4.30 4.25
C ARG A 48 2.48 -3.64 5.01
N ALA A 49 2.72 -2.58 5.77
CA ALA A 49 1.66 -1.80 6.41
C ALA A 49 0.86 -1.03 5.35
N LEU A 50 1.55 -0.39 4.40
CA LEU A 50 0.93 0.25 3.24
C LEU A 50 0.07 -0.74 2.44
N LEU A 51 0.56 -1.94 2.13
CA LEU A 51 -0.22 -2.97 1.42
C LEU A 51 -1.56 -3.26 2.12
N ARG A 52 -1.55 -3.38 3.45
CA ARG A 52 -2.79 -3.57 4.24
C ARG A 52 -3.70 -2.35 4.18
N GLN A 53 -3.16 -1.14 4.28
CA GLN A 53 -3.94 0.10 4.17
C GLN A 53 -4.63 0.25 2.82
N LEU A 54 -4.00 -0.25 1.75
CA LEU A 54 -4.57 -0.27 0.40
C LEU A 54 -5.56 -1.43 0.18
N GLY A 55 -5.79 -2.27 1.20
CA GLY A 55 -6.73 -3.39 1.15
C GLY A 55 -6.16 -4.67 0.51
N LEU A 56 -4.84 -4.79 0.34
CA LEU A 56 -4.23 -6.02 -0.12
C LEU A 56 -4.13 -7.02 1.02
N ARG A 57 -4.24 -8.31 0.68
CA ARG A 57 -4.17 -9.38 1.68
C ARG A 57 -2.76 -9.98 1.73
N PRO A 58 -2.24 -10.27 2.93
CA PRO A 58 -1.05 -11.11 3.07
C PRO A 58 -1.36 -12.53 2.57
N PRO A 59 -0.33 -13.34 2.27
CA PRO A 59 -0.50 -14.77 2.07
C PRO A 59 -1.20 -15.41 3.28
N ALA A 60 -2.20 -16.27 3.05
CA ALA A 60 -3.07 -16.79 4.10
C ALA A 60 -2.37 -17.81 5.02
N ASN A 61 -1.47 -18.64 4.50
CA ASN A 61 -0.67 -19.63 5.23
C ASN A 61 0.50 -20.11 4.35
N GLU A 62 1.22 -21.17 4.76
CA GLU A 62 2.32 -21.82 4.00
C GLU A 62 1.96 -22.24 2.55
N GLN A 63 0.67 -22.27 2.20
CA GLN A 63 0.20 -22.56 0.84
C GLN A 63 0.32 -21.36 -0.12
N GLU A 64 0.35 -20.12 0.38
CA GLU A 64 0.48 -18.92 -0.44
C GLU A 64 1.81 -18.24 -0.15
N SER A 65 2.55 -17.88 -1.19
CA SER A 65 3.83 -17.14 -1.05
C SER A 65 3.69 -15.64 -1.28
N PHE A 66 2.63 -15.21 -1.96
CA PHE A 66 2.48 -13.84 -2.44
C PHE A 66 1.30 -13.11 -1.81
N TRP A 67 1.50 -11.80 -1.60
CA TRP A 67 0.39 -10.89 -1.33
C TRP A 67 -0.56 -10.87 -2.52
N ARG A 68 -1.82 -10.53 -2.28
CA ARG A 68 -2.82 -10.46 -3.37
C ARG A 68 -3.65 -9.20 -3.33
N ILE A 69 -3.96 -8.73 -4.53
CA ILE A 69 -5.04 -7.79 -4.80
C ILE A 69 -6.35 -8.59 -4.77
N PRO A 70 -7.26 -8.34 -3.80
CA PRO A 70 -8.52 -9.08 -3.73
C PRO A 70 -9.42 -8.81 -4.93
N ALA A 71 -10.24 -9.81 -5.29
CA ALA A 71 -11.29 -9.68 -6.30
C ALA A 71 -12.32 -8.59 -5.93
N ALA A 72 -12.57 -8.37 -4.63
CA ALA A 72 -13.54 -7.40 -4.14
C ALA A 72 -13.14 -5.93 -4.38
N LEU A 73 -11.86 -5.64 -4.67
CA LEU A 73 -11.44 -4.27 -4.99
C LEU A 73 -11.92 -3.87 -6.38
N THR A 74 -12.72 -2.82 -6.50
CA THR A 74 -13.22 -2.38 -7.80
C THR A 74 -12.11 -1.67 -8.61
N PRO A 75 -12.21 -1.58 -9.94
CA PRO A 75 -11.25 -0.81 -10.75
C PRO A 75 -11.09 0.63 -10.26
N GLN A 76 -12.17 1.27 -9.83
CA GLN A 76 -12.13 2.62 -9.26
C GLN A 76 -11.36 2.67 -7.95
N GLN A 77 -11.54 1.68 -7.05
CA GLN A 77 -10.79 1.59 -5.79
C GLN A 77 -9.28 1.37 -6.07
N LEU A 78 -8.94 0.51 -7.03
CA LEU A 78 -7.56 0.25 -7.43
C LEU A 78 -6.87 1.51 -7.97
N ARG A 79 -7.56 2.29 -8.82
CA ARG A 79 -7.04 3.55 -9.35
C ARG A 79 -6.82 4.60 -8.25
N ARG A 80 -7.75 4.70 -7.30
CA ARG A 80 -7.61 5.59 -6.12
C ARG A 80 -6.44 5.19 -5.24
N ALA A 81 -6.27 3.89 -5.01
CA ALA A 81 -5.14 3.33 -4.27
C ALA A 81 -3.81 3.67 -4.96
N ALA A 82 -3.71 3.45 -6.27
CA ALA A 82 -2.53 3.80 -7.07
C ALA A 82 -2.21 5.30 -7.00
N ALA A 83 -3.21 6.18 -7.12
CA ALA A 83 -3.01 7.62 -7.01
C ALA A 83 -2.53 8.06 -5.61
N SER A 84 -2.92 7.34 -4.56
CA SER A 84 -2.49 7.64 -3.19
C SER A 84 -1.01 7.29 -2.97
N ILE A 85 -0.50 6.27 -3.66
CA ILE A 85 0.93 5.88 -3.60
C ILE A 85 1.83 6.97 -4.21
N ALA A 86 1.40 7.61 -5.29
CA ALA A 86 2.17 8.70 -5.92
C ALA A 86 2.41 9.90 -4.97
N HIS A 87 1.55 10.06 -3.96
CA HIS A 87 1.65 11.10 -2.94
C HIS A 87 2.21 10.58 -1.60
N TYR A 88 2.59 9.30 -1.53
CA TYR A 88 3.11 8.68 -0.32
C TYR A 88 4.54 9.17 -0.07
N SER A 89 4.68 10.17 0.80
CA SER A 89 5.95 10.41 1.49
C SER A 89 6.04 9.46 2.68
N PRO A 90 7.07 8.60 2.78
CA PRO A 90 7.32 7.91 4.03
C PRO A 90 7.64 8.97 5.08
N ASP A 91 6.77 9.12 6.09
CA ASP A 91 7.01 10.00 7.23
C ASP A 91 8.41 9.70 7.81
N PRO A 92 9.25 10.73 8.09
CA PRO A 92 10.51 10.50 8.78
C PRO A 92 10.21 9.91 10.16
N PRO A 93 10.91 8.85 10.61
CA PRO A 93 10.67 8.29 11.93
C PRO A 93 11.14 9.28 12.99
N GLY A 94 10.24 10.14 13.47
CA GLY A 94 10.58 11.12 14.51
C GLY A 94 9.77 12.42 14.48
N SER A 95 8.44 12.34 14.47
CA SER A 95 7.62 13.47 14.89
C SER A 95 6.92 13.10 16.22
N PRO A 96 7.40 13.58 17.38
CA PRO A 96 6.66 13.39 18.62
C PRO A 96 5.32 14.14 18.47
N LYS A 97 4.22 13.38 18.57
CA LYS A 97 2.87 13.94 18.65
C LYS A 97 2.84 15.03 19.71
N GLY A 98 2.29 16.19 19.32
CA GLY A 98 2.18 17.37 20.14
C GLY A 98 1.66 17.08 21.55
N LEU A 99 2.48 17.46 22.53
CA LEU A 99 1.98 17.88 23.83
C LEU A 99 1.42 19.30 23.60
N LEU A 100 0.11 19.40 23.38
CA LEU A 100 -0.60 20.66 23.59
C LEU A 100 -0.44 20.98 25.08
N GLU A 101 0.47 21.90 25.42
CA GLU A 101 0.42 22.55 26.72
C GLU A 101 -0.86 23.39 26.78
N PRO A 102 -1.73 23.23 27.79
CA PRO A 102 -2.86 24.13 27.97
C PRO A 102 -2.34 25.52 28.34
N PRO A 103 -3.00 26.61 27.90
CA PRO A 103 -2.60 27.96 28.26
C PRO A 103 -2.68 28.11 29.78
N ARG A 104 -1.59 28.58 30.41
CA ARG A 104 -1.62 29.00 31.81
C ARG A 104 -2.63 30.13 31.96
N CYS A 105 -3.68 29.91 32.73
CA CYS A 105 -4.53 30.98 33.25
C CYS A 105 -3.65 31.96 34.05
N PRO A 106 -3.81 33.29 33.90
CA PRO A 106 -3.19 34.23 34.82
C PRO A 106 -3.87 34.08 36.18
N GLN A 107 -3.06 33.89 37.23
CA GLN A 107 -3.53 33.93 38.61
C GLN A 107 -3.57 35.39 39.07
N ASP A 108 -4.68 35.76 39.72
CA ASP A 108 -4.96 37.05 40.38
C ASP A 108 -3.84 37.49 41.32
#